data_AF-A0AA96VLV1-F1
#
_entry.id   AF-A0AA96VLV1-F1
#
_cell.length_a   1.000
_cell.length_b   1.000
_cell.length_c   1.000
_cell.angle_alpha   90.00
_cell.angle_beta   90.00
_cell.angle_gamma   90.00
#
_symmetry.space_group_name_H-M   'P 1'
#
loop_
_entity.id
_entity.type
_entity.pdbx_description
1 polymer ?
#
loop_
_entity_poly.entity_id
_entity_poly.type
_entity_poly.pdbx_seq_one_letter_code
_entity_poly.pdbx_strand_id
1 'polypeptide(L)'
;MISYKRSIVIPMVISAVFILIGMGLIFKPEPAILSGLCYMLLALPSAFYAFLWRKQGQVFVLNQQCLEYKNKLWGDRISIPVAEIGKIHYEIVYIYRDIYSKRMRIVGRTGTFLAEVKIDNLSGADFNDIYQYLNPFAPHIMWEFPK
;
A
#
# COMPACT_ATOMS: atom_id res chain seq x y z
N MET A 1 -11.49 -8.55 12.84
CA MET A 1 -11.26 -8.36 11.39
C MET A 1 -10.31 -7.20 11.22
N ILE A 2 -9.21 -7.40 10.50
CA ILE A 2 -8.32 -6.32 10.09
C ILE A 2 -8.59 -6.00 8.62
N SER A 3 -8.54 -4.72 8.26
CA SER A 3 -8.70 -4.33 6.87
C SER A 3 -7.94 -3.06 6.57
N TYR A 4 -7.31 -3.02 5.39
CA TYR A 4 -6.54 -1.86 4.95
C TYR A 4 -6.98 -1.38 3.59
N LYS A 5 -6.87 -0.06 3.40
CA LYS A 5 -7.09 0.62 2.13
C LYS A 5 -5.75 0.89 1.45
N ARG A 6 -5.79 1.20 0.15
CA ARG A 6 -4.61 1.73 -0.56
C ARG A 6 -4.14 3.03 0.08
N SER A 7 -2.84 3.15 0.26
CA SER A 7 -2.20 4.40 0.63
C SER A 7 -2.42 5.45 -0.47
N ILE A 8 -2.90 6.62 -0.08
CA ILE A 8 -3.06 7.79 -0.96
C ILE A 8 -1.91 8.79 -0.80
N VAL A 9 -0.89 8.46 -0.01
CA VAL A 9 0.18 9.40 0.36
C VAL A 9 0.93 9.88 -0.87
N ILE A 10 1.39 8.96 -1.73
CA ILE A 10 2.15 9.32 -2.94
C ILE A 10 1.39 10.28 -3.85
N PRO A 11 0.14 9.99 -4.30
CA PRO A 11 -0.58 10.91 -5.17
C PRO A 11 -0.90 12.24 -4.48
N MET A 12 -1.14 12.26 -3.16
CA MET A 12 -1.33 13.50 -2.40
C MET A 12 -0.04 14.33 -2.34
N VAL A 13 1.11 13.72 -2.09
CA VAL A 13 2.42 14.39 -2.06
C VAL A 13 2.76 14.98 -3.44
N ILE A 14 2.57 14.21 -4.51
CA ILE A 14 2.80 14.70 -5.89
C ILE A 14 1.92 15.92 -6.18
N SER A 15 0.64 15.86 -5.79
CA SER A 15 -0.29 16.98 -5.96
C SER A 15 0.17 18.22 -5.19
N ALA A 16 0.57 18.04 -3.92
CA ALA A 16 1.08 19.12 -3.08
C ALA A 16 2.36 19.75 -3.65
N VAL A 17 3.30 18.96 -4.15
CA VAL A 17 4.53 19.45 -4.78
C VAL A 17 4.21 20.32 -6.01
N PHE A 18 3.30 19.87 -6.87
CA PHE A 18 2.90 20.67 -8.03
C PHE A 18 2.20 21.97 -7.64
N ILE A 19 1.38 21.98 -6.59
CA ILE A 19 0.77 23.20 -6.05
C ILE A 19 1.85 24.15 -5.52
N LEU A 20 2.82 23.65 -4.74
CA LEU A 20 3.90 24.47 -4.19
C LEU A 20 4.76 25.10 -5.28
N ILE A 21 5.12 24.33 -6.32
CA ILE A 21 5.85 24.84 -7.48
C ILE A 21 5.02 25.89 -8.22
N GLY A 22 3.73 25.60 -8.46
CA GLY A 22 2.81 26.52 -9.13
C GLY A 22 2.68 27.86 -8.41
N MET A 23 2.48 27.84 -7.09
CA MET A 23 2.44 29.04 -6.26
C MET A 23 3.77 29.79 -6.29
N GLY A 24 4.90 29.09 -6.14
CA GLY A 24 6.22 29.71 -6.19
C GLY A 24 6.49 30.47 -7.49
N LEU A 25 6.00 29.96 -8.62
CA LEU A 25 6.12 30.61 -9.93
C LEU A 25 5.19 31.81 -10.12
N ILE A 26 4.03 31.82 -9.46
CA ILE A 26 3.06 32.92 -9.53
C ILE A 26 3.46 34.08 -8.60
N PHE A 27 4.01 33.78 -7.42
CA PHE A 27 4.33 34.78 -6.39
C PHE A 27 5.79 35.25 -6.38
N LYS A 28 6.64 34.77 -7.29
CA LYS A 28 8.01 35.27 -7.43
C LYS A 28 8.04 36.71 -8.01
N PRO A 29 9.13 37.48 -7.78
CA PRO A 29 9.23 38.89 -8.20
C PRO A 29 8.98 39.13 -9.69
N GLU A 30 9.43 38.22 -10.55
CA GLU A 30 9.11 38.19 -11.98
C GLU A 30 8.15 37.02 -12.24
N PRO A 31 6.83 37.23 -12.15
CA PRO A 31 5.87 36.14 -12.10
C PRO A 31 5.78 35.39 -13.44
N ALA A 32 5.86 34.07 -13.37
CA ALA A 32 5.66 33.17 -14.52
C ALA A 32 4.27 32.55 -14.42
N ILE A 33 3.24 33.39 -14.58
CA ILE A 33 1.83 33.04 -14.32
C ILE A 33 1.39 31.82 -15.14
N LEU A 34 1.70 31.81 -16.44
CA LEU A 34 1.30 30.70 -17.33
C LEU A 34 1.91 29.37 -16.88
N SER A 35 3.22 29.34 -16.60
CA SER A 35 3.90 28.14 -16.11
C SER A 35 3.37 27.70 -14.75
N GLY A 36 3.13 28.64 -13.83
CA GLY A 36 2.56 28.33 -12.52
C GLY A 36 1.16 27.72 -12.60
N LEU A 37 0.30 28.25 -13.48
CA LEU A 37 -1.02 27.69 -13.75
C LEU A 37 -0.92 26.28 -14.37
N CYS A 38 0.03 26.03 -15.28
CA CYS A 38 0.27 24.69 -15.81
C CYS A 38 0.61 23.69 -14.71
N TYR A 39 1.48 24.04 -13.76
CA TYR A 39 1.78 23.17 -12.63
C TYR A 39 0.56 22.93 -11.73
N MET A 40 -0.27 23.95 -11.49
CA MET A 40 -1.52 23.75 -10.73
C MET A 40 -2.51 22.84 -11.46
N LEU A 41 -2.62 22.92 -12.79
CA LEU A 41 -3.42 21.99 -13.57
C LEU A 41 -2.89 20.55 -13.49
N LEU A 42 -1.56 20.36 -13.48
CA LEU A 42 -0.93 19.04 -13.30
C LEU A 42 -1.18 18.44 -11.90
N ALA A 43 -1.52 19.25 -10.90
CA ALA A 43 -1.89 18.76 -9.58
C ALA A 43 -3.27 18.06 -9.56
N LEU A 44 -4.18 18.43 -10.49
CA LEU A 44 -5.57 17.95 -10.51
C LEU A 44 -5.68 16.44 -10.79
N PRO A 45 -5.02 15.85 -11.81
CA PRO A 45 -5.08 14.40 -12.03
C PRO A 45 -4.60 13.60 -10.82
N SER A 46 -3.56 14.05 -10.13
CA SER A 46 -3.01 13.37 -8.95
C SER A 46 -3.97 13.42 -7.76
N ALA A 47 -4.59 14.59 -7.51
CA ALA A 47 -5.61 14.74 -6.48
C ALA A 47 -6.87 13.91 -6.79
N PHE A 48 -7.31 13.91 -8.05
CA PHE A 48 -8.45 13.10 -8.50
C PHE A 48 -8.14 11.60 -8.36
N TYR A 49 -6.93 11.18 -8.68
CA TYR A 49 -6.48 9.80 -8.50
C TYR A 49 -6.50 9.38 -7.02
N ALA A 50 -6.01 10.23 -6.12
CA ALA A 50 -6.09 10.00 -4.67
C ALA A 50 -7.55 9.87 -4.19
N PHE A 51 -8.45 10.71 -4.72
CA PHE A 51 -9.87 10.66 -4.41
C PHE A 51 -10.51 9.32 -4.84
N LEU A 52 -10.24 8.87 -6.07
CA LEU A 52 -10.73 7.57 -6.57
C LEU A 52 -10.24 6.41 -5.70
N TRP A 53 -8.96 6.42 -5.29
CA TRP A 53 -8.42 5.39 -4.39
C TRP A 53 -9.04 5.41 -3.01
N ARG A 54 -9.38 6.58 -2.46
CA ARG A 54 -10.06 6.67 -1.16
C ARG A 54 -11.48 6.11 -1.20
N LYS A 55 -12.16 6.24 -2.34
CA LYS A 55 -13.51 5.71 -2.57
C LYS A 55 -13.53 4.21 -2.83
N GLN A 56 -12.39 3.59 -3.16
CA GLN A 56 -12.32 2.13 -3.21
C GLN A 56 -12.48 1.53 -1.82
N GLY A 57 -13.19 0.40 -1.78
CA GLY A 57 -13.33 -0.42 -0.59
C GLY A 57 -12.00 -0.96 -0.08
N GLN A 58 -12.06 -1.80 0.94
CA GLN A 58 -10.86 -2.41 1.51
C GLN A 58 -10.14 -3.27 0.45
N VAL A 59 -8.82 -3.11 0.38
CA VAL A 59 -7.95 -3.75 -0.62
C VAL A 59 -7.25 -4.96 -0.04
N PHE A 60 -7.04 -4.94 1.26
CA PHE A 60 -6.64 -6.07 2.06
C PHE A 60 -7.68 -6.27 3.15
N VAL A 61 -8.18 -7.50 3.30
CA VAL A 61 -9.09 -7.88 4.37
C VAL A 61 -8.57 -9.17 4.97
N LEU A 62 -8.45 -9.18 6.28
CA LEU A 62 -8.03 -10.33 7.05
C LEU A 62 -9.10 -10.66 8.08
N ASN A 63 -9.72 -11.82 7.90
CA ASN A 63 -10.64 -12.39 8.86
C ASN A 63 -10.08 -13.72 9.39
N GLN A 64 -10.85 -14.44 10.21
CA GLN A 64 -10.39 -15.70 10.81
C GLN A 64 -10.33 -16.87 9.81
N GLN A 65 -11.02 -16.76 8.67
CA GLN A 65 -11.22 -17.85 7.70
C GLN A 65 -10.36 -17.67 6.44
N CYS A 66 -10.21 -16.45 5.95
CA CYS A 66 -9.50 -16.11 4.74
C CYS A 66 -8.75 -14.76 4.82
N LEU A 67 -7.73 -14.66 3.98
CA LEU A 67 -7.02 -13.45 3.63
C LEU A 67 -7.44 -13.05 2.22
N GLU A 68 -8.04 -11.88 2.08
CA GLU A 68 -8.44 -11.32 0.80
C GLU A 68 -7.53 -10.17 0.42
N TYR A 69 -7.04 -10.17 -0.81
CA TYR A 69 -6.14 -9.15 -1.32
C TYR A 69 -6.43 -8.80 -2.77
N LYS A 70 -6.44 -7.50 -3.08
CA LYS A 70 -6.64 -6.97 -4.42
C LYS A 70 -5.43 -6.15 -4.89
N ASN A 71 -4.51 -6.80 -5.61
CA ASN A 71 -3.23 -6.19 -6.01
C ASN A 71 -3.41 -4.99 -6.97
N LYS A 72 -4.26 -5.12 -8.00
CA LYS A 72 -4.48 -4.08 -9.02
C LYS A 72 -5.88 -3.47 -8.93
N LEU A 73 -6.01 -2.25 -9.43
CA LEU A 73 -7.28 -1.50 -9.40
C LEU A 73 -8.43 -2.26 -10.09
N TRP A 74 -8.12 -2.80 -11.27
CA TRP A 74 -9.01 -3.64 -12.08
C TRP A 74 -8.61 -5.12 -12.06
N GLY A 75 -7.78 -5.53 -11.11
CA GLY A 75 -7.41 -6.94 -10.96
C GLY A 75 -8.43 -7.69 -10.12
N ASP A 76 -8.39 -9.01 -10.22
CA ASP A 76 -9.22 -9.88 -9.40
C ASP A 76 -8.83 -9.79 -7.92
N ARG A 77 -9.82 -10.05 -7.07
CA ARG A 77 -9.60 -10.21 -5.63
C ARG A 77 -9.17 -11.65 -5.40
N ILE A 78 -7.96 -11.82 -4.90
CA ILE A 78 -7.43 -13.11 -4.47
C ILE A 78 -7.98 -13.37 -3.08
N SER A 79 -8.55 -14.55 -2.85
CA SER A 79 -9.00 -15.02 -1.54
C SER A 79 -8.25 -16.30 -1.19
N ILE A 80 -7.52 -16.27 -0.08
CA ILE A 80 -6.67 -17.37 0.38
C ILE A 80 -7.21 -17.84 1.74
N PRO A 81 -7.68 -19.08 1.89
CA PRO A 81 -8.07 -19.60 3.20
C PRO A 81 -6.89 -19.60 4.18
N VAL A 82 -7.11 -19.14 5.41
CA VAL A 82 -6.10 -19.13 6.48
C VAL A 82 -5.60 -20.55 6.78
N ALA A 83 -6.46 -21.55 6.58
CA ALA A 83 -6.11 -22.96 6.70
C ALA A 83 -5.09 -23.42 5.64
N GLU A 84 -5.01 -22.78 4.48
CA GLU A 84 -4.05 -23.15 3.42
C GLU A 84 -2.68 -22.50 3.61
N ILE A 85 -2.63 -21.40 4.38
CA ILE A 85 -1.39 -20.70 4.71
C ILE A 85 -0.56 -21.61 5.62
N GLY A 86 0.65 -21.93 5.17
CA GLY A 86 1.64 -22.65 5.97
C GLY A 86 2.63 -21.68 6.62
N LYS A 87 2.99 -20.63 5.91
CA LYS A 87 4.05 -19.72 6.33
C LYS A 87 3.83 -18.31 5.81
N ILE A 88 4.17 -17.32 6.64
CA ILE A 88 4.19 -15.92 6.27
C ILE A 88 5.60 -15.39 6.53
N HIS A 89 6.27 -14.92 5.48
CA HIS A 89 7.53 -14.20 5.62
C HIS A 89 7.29 -12.70 5.62
N TYR A 90 7.89 -12.02 6.58
CA TYR A 90 8.08 -10.59 6.52
C TYR A 90 9.44 -10.29 5.89
N GLU A 91 9.41 -9.61 4.74
CA GLU A 91 10.60 -9.29 3.96
C GLU A 91 10.80 -7.77 3.94
N ILE A 92 12.02 -7.34 4.28
CA ILE A 92 12.48 -5.96 4.09
C ILE A 92 13.39 -5.98 2.86
N VAL A 93 12.88 -5.45 1.75
CA VAL A 93 13.58 -5.43 0.46
C VAL A 93 14.25 -4.08 0.28
N TYR A 94 15.58 -4.06 0.18
CA TYR A 94 16.34 -2.86 -0.13
C TYR A 94 16.10 -2.45 -1.58
N ILE A 95 15.63 -1.21 -1.78
CA ILE A 95 15.43 -0.64 -3.12
C ILE A 95 16.66 0.19 -3.50
N TYR A 96 17.09 1.12 -2.64
CA TYR A 96 18.24 1.98 -2.89
C TYR A 96 18.75 2.65 -1.60
N ARG A 97 20.04 2.50 -1.29
CA ARG A 97 20.65 2.99 -0.03
C ARG A 97 19.76 2.65 1.19
N ASP A 98 19.25 3.67 1.88
CA ASP A 98 18.41 3.57 3.08
C ASP A 98 16.90 3.48 2.76
N ILE A 99 16.53 3.34 1.48
CA ILE A 99 15.14 3.14 1.06
C ILE A 99 14.86 1.64 1.02
N TYR A 100 14.00 1.20 1.93
CA TYR A 100 13.49 -0.16 2.02
C TYR A 100 12.00 -0.22 1.70
N SER A 101 11.55 -1.37 1.22
CA SER A 101 10.14 -1.71 1.05
C SER A 101 9.79 -2.93 1.86
N LYS A 102 8.68 -2.84 2.59
CA LYS A 102 8.16 -3.89 3.45
C LYS A 102 7.15 -4.73 2.68
N ARG A 103 7.38 -6.04 2.64
CA ARG A 103 6.52 -6.99 1.93
C ARG A 103 6.17 -8.16 2.84
N MET A 104 4.98 -8.70 2.63
CA MET A 104 4.51 -9.92 3.26
C MET A 104 4.34 -10.97 2.18
N ARG A 105 5.15 -12.02 2.26
CA ARG A 105 5.09 -13.16 1.35
C ARG A 105 4.31 -14.28 2.02
N ILE A 106 3.21 -14.69 1.38
CA ILE A 106 2.31 -15.73 1.88
C ILE A 106 2.62 -17.01 1.11
N VAL A 107 2.96 -18.05 1.86
CA VAL A 107 3.36 -19.36 1.33
C VAL A 107 2.41 -20.42 1.90
N GLY A 108 1.95 -21.31 1.03
CA GLY A 108 1.07 -22.41 1.38
C GLY A 108 1.77 -23.50 2.19
N ARG A 109 1.00 -24.39 2.79
CA ARG A 109 1.51 -25.54 3.56
C ARG A 109 2.47 -26.44 2.77
N THR A 110 2.30 -26.50 1.44
CA THR A 110 3.14 -27.28 0.53
C THR A 110 4.39 -26.52 0.05
N GLY A 111 4.64 -25.30 0.56
CA GLY A 111 5.73 -24.45 0.11
C GLY A 111 5.42 -23.65 -1.17
N THR A 112 4.20 -23.76 -1.71
CA THR A 112 3.78 -23.00 -2.89
C THR A 112 3.62 -21.51 -2.57
N PHE A 113 4.06 -20.65 -3.47
CA PHE A 113 3.81 -19.21 -3.34
C PHE A 113 2.33 -18.92 -3.61
N LEU A 114 1.65 -18.32 -2.64
CA LEU A 114 0.23 -17.99 -2.74
C LEU A 114 0.03 -16.52 -3.12
N ALA A 115 0.71 -15.59 -2.43
CA ALA A 115 0.62 -14.17 -2.73
C ALA A 115 1.79 -13.37 -2.14
N GLU A 116 2.04 -12.20 -2.73
CA GLU A 116 2.90 -11.16 -2.18
C GLU A 116 2.06 -9.89 -1.95
N VAL A 117 2.09 -9.39 -0.72
CA VAL A 117 1.39 -8.17 -0.32
C VAL A 117 2.44 -7.11 0.04
N LYS A 118 2.46 -6.00 -0.69
CA LYS A 118 3.32 -4.86 -0.36
C LYS A 118 2.67 -4.08 0.79
N ILE A 119 3.23 -4.17 1.99
CA ILE A 119 2.66 -3.54 3.19
C ILE A 119 2.71 -2.01 3.06
N ASP A 120 3.76 -1.46 2.43
CA ASP A 120 3.89 0.00 2.22
C ASP A 120 2.72 0.61 1.42
N ASN A 121 2.05 -0.20 0.61
CA ASN A 121 0.91 0.24 -0.19
C ASN A 121 -0.40 0.26 0.62
N LEU A 122 -0.39 -0.24 1.85
CA LEU A 122 -1.56 -0.35 2.71
C LEU A 122 -1.51 0.75 3.79
N SER A 123 -2.54 1.58 3.82
CA SER A 123 -2.64 2.69 4.77
C SER A 123 -2.86 2.16 6.18
N GLY A 124 -1.89 2.42 7.08
CA GLY A 124 -1.97 2.05 8.49
C GLY A 124 -1.74 0.57 8.76
N ALA A 125 -1.16 -0.18 7.81
CA ALA A 125 -0.82 -1.58 8.02
C ALA A 125 0.55 -1.75 8.66
N ASP A 126 0.58 -2.42 9.80
CA ASP A 126 1.80 -2.97 10.40
C ASP A 126 1.77 -4.50 10.32
N PHE A 127 2.93 -5.10 10.03
CA PHE A 127 3.09 -6.54 10.11
C PHE A 127 2.83 -7.06 11.52
N ASN A 128 3.22 -6.30 12.54
CA ASN A 128 2.99 -6.68 13.94
C ASN A 128 1.48 -6.79 14.25
N ASP A 129 0.65 -5.90 13.72
CA ASP A 129 -0.81 -5.96 13.90
C ASP A 129 -1.40 -7.22 13.27
N ILE A 130 -0.95 -7.56 12.06
CA ILE A 130 -1.35 -8.78 11.35
C ILE A 130 -0.94 -10.02 12.16
N TYR A 131 0.31 -10.05 12.66
CA TYR A 131 0.81 -11.13 13.50
C TYR A 131 -0.02 -11.29 14.77
N GLN A 132 -0.19 -10.23 15.55
CA GLN A 132 -0.93 -10.28 16.81
C GLN A 132 -2.39 -10.68 16.63
N TYR A 133 -3.01 -10.26 15.52
CA TYR A 133 -4.38 -10.65 15.21
C TYR A 133 -4.49 -12.11 14.79
N LEU A 134 -3.58 -12.63 13.96
CA LEU A 134 -3.75 -13.92 13.32
C LEU A 134 -3.12 -15.08 14.10
N ASN A 135 -2.03 -14.83 14.83
CA ASN A 135 -1.30 -15.84 15.61
C ASN A 135 -2.20 -16.61 16.61
N PRO A 136 -3.14 -15.98 17.35
CA PRO A 136 -4.05 -16.70 18.24
C PRO A 136 -5.03 -17.64 17.53
N PHE A 137 -5.44 -17.31 16.29
CA PHE A 137 -6.46 -18.07 15.55
C PHE A 137 -5.87 -19.10 14.59
N ALA A 138 -4.62 -18.91 14.17
CA ALA A 138 -3.93 -19.77 13.23
C ALA A 138 -2.49 -20.04 13.69
N PRO A 139 -2.30 -20.73 14.83
CA PRO A 139 -0.98 -21.00 15.39
C PRO A 139 -0.15 -21.96 14.52
N HIS A 140 -0.78 -22.64 13.55
CA HIS A 140 -0.10 -23.49 12.57
C HIS A 140 0.73 -22.70 11.56
N ILE A 141 0.52 -21.39 11.44
CA ILE A 141 1.26 -20.56 10.51
C ILE A 141 2.62 -20.24 11.11
N MET A 142 3.68 -20.64 10.40
CA MET A 142 5.02 -20.25 10.78
C MET A 142 5.29 -18.81 10.33
N TRP A 143 5.76 -17.99 11.27
CA TRP A 143 6.10 -16.59 11.03
C TRP A 143 7.61 -16.44 10.92
N GLU A 144 8.08 -15.92 9.78
CA GLU A 144 9.49 -15.59 9.60
C GLU A 144 9.66 -14.08 9.61
N PHE A 145 10.43 -13.59 10.57
CA PHE A 145 10.78 -12.19 10.72
C PHE A 145 12.15 -11.94 10.08
N PRO A 146 12.37 -10.74 9.50
CA PRO A 146 13.68 -10.34 9.03
C PRO A 146 14.65 -10.35 10.21
N LYS A 147 15.84 -10.90 9.99
CA LYS A 147 16.93 -10.92 10.97
C LYS A 147 17.71 -9.61 10.97
#